data_AF-A0A3B0YD57-F1
#
_entry.id   AF-A0A3B0YD57-F1
#
_cell.length_a   1.000
_cell.length_b   1.000
_cell.length_c   1.000
_cell.angle_alpha   90.00
_cell.angle_beta   90.00
_cell.angle_gamma   90.00
#
_symmetry.space_group_name_H-M   'P 1'
#
loop_
_entity.id
_entity.type
_entity.pdbx_description
1 polymer ?
#
loop_
_entity_poly.entity_id
_entity_poly.type
_entity_poly.pdbx_seq_one_letter_code
_entity_poly.pdbx_strand_id
1 'polypeptide(L)'
;MTRELVEILRENLEIAARMHHHLERSHQQIADDVPLQPGQVSRLNDDQIDRLDLYLGRFSKLQDFITSKLFRSVTLASLEDTSQDVSLIDTLRRMEKYGIVQNLDDWLEIRLLRNSLTHEYLTDEAAVIENINAAFTSYELLTATLARIQQYYEKHIAPDG
;
A
#
# COMPACT_ATOMS: atom_id res chain seq x y z
N MET A 1 -21.44 11.38 -16.07
CA MET A 1 -20.84 11.52 -14.73
C MET A 1 -20.67 10.17 -14.05
N THR A 2 -21.72 9.43 -13.69
CA THR A 2 -21.56 8.12 -12.99
C THR A 2 -20.71 7.09 -13.75
N ARG A 3 -20.98 6.87 -15.05
CA ARG A 3 -20.23 5.92 -15.87
C ARG A 3 -18.73 6.25 -15.99
N GLU A 4 -18.40 7.54 -16.00
CA GLU A 4 -17.02 8.02 -16.09
C GLU A 4 -16.26 7.79 -14.77
N LEU A 5 -16.90 7.99 -13.62
CA LEU A 5 -16.31 7.72 -12.31
C LEU A 5 -16.04 6.22 -12.09
N VAL A 6 -16.94 5.37 -12.55
CA VAL A 6 -16.76 3.90 -12.53
C VAL A 6 -15.58 3.50 -13.41
N GLU A 7 -15.45 4.10 -14.59
CA GLU A 7 -14.34 3.83 -15.51
C GLU A 7 -12.98 4.25 -14.92
N ILE A 8 -12.92 5.42 -14.27
CA ILE A 8 -11.70 5.87 -13.57
C ILE A 8 -11.29 4.89 -12.47
N LEU A 9 -12.24 4.36 -11.69
CA LEU A 9 -11.93 3.35 -10.68
C LEU A 9 -11.40 2.06 -11.31
N ARG A 10 -12.02 1.61 -12.41
CA ARG A 10 -11.58 0.44 -13.18
C ARG A 10 -10.14 0.59 -13.69
N GLU A 11 -9.82 1.73 -14.29
CA GLU A 11 -8.46 2.04 -14.76
C GLU A 11 -7.44 2.08 -13.60
N ASN A 12 -7.81 2.70 -12.47
CA ASN A 12 -6.93 2.73 -11.30
C ASN A 12 -6.69 1.32 -10.73
N LEU A 13 -7.69 0.43 -10.76
CA LEU A 13 -7.55 -0.97 -10.36
C LEU A 13 -6.57 -1.71 -11.27
N GLU A 14 -6.63 -1.51 -12.59
CA GLU A 14 -5.67 -2.09 -13.54
C GLU A 14 -4.24 -1.62 -13.29
N ILE A 15 -4.06 -0.31 -13.02
CA ILE A 15 -2.76 0.26 -12.69
C ILE A 15 -2.23 -0.34 -11.39
N ALA A 16 -3.07 -0.40 -10.34
CA ALA A 16 -2.70 -0.97 -9.06
C ALA A 16 -2.34 -2.46 -9.15
N ALA A 17 -3.05 -3.23 -9.97
CA ALA A 17 -2.73 -4.64 -10.22
C ALA A 17 -1.33 -4.81 -10.84
N ARG A 18 -0.95 -3.96 -11.80
CA ARG A 18 0.41 -3.97 -12.38
C ARG A 18 1.47 -3.56 -11.36
N MET A 19 1.19 -2.54 -10.54
CA MET A 19 2.09 -2.12 -9.45
C MET A 19 2.28 -3.23 -8.42
N HIS A 20 1.20 -3.90 -8.03
CA HIS A 20 1.20 -5.03 -7.10
C HIS A 20 2.00 -6.21 -7.66
N HIS A 21 1.83 -6.57 -8.93
CA HIS A 21 2.63 -7.62 -9.58
C HIS A 21 4.13 -7.32 -9.51
N HIS A 22 4.55 -6.08 -9.74
CA HIS A 22 5.95 -5.69 -9.61
C HIS A 22 6.43 -5.71 -8.15
N LEU A 23 5.58 -5.30 -7.20
CA LEU A 23 5.87 -5.36 -5.78
C LEU A 23 6.06 -6.82 -5.32
N GLU A 24 5.14 -7.71 -5.68
CA GLU A 24 5.18 -9.14 -5.38
C GLU A 24 6.48 -9.77 -5.86
N ARG A 25 6.89 -9.48 -7.09
CA ARG A 25 8.18 -9.97 -7.61
C ARG A 25 9.35 -9.51 -6.76
N SER A 26 9.42 -8.23 -6.39
CA SER A 26 10.50 -7.74 -5.51
C SER A 26 10.40 -8.30 -4.09
N HIS A 27 9.20 -8.54 -3.57
CA HIS A 27 8.97 -9.13 -2.26
C HIS A 27 9.56 -10.55 -2.19
N GLN A 28 9.29 -11.37 -3.22
CA GLN A 28 9.87 -12.71 -3.35
C GLN A 28 11.41 -12.66 -3.49
N GLN A 29 11.95 -11.66 -4.18
CA GLN A 29 13.39 -11.52 -4.40
C GLN A 29 14.19 -11.18 -3.12
N ILE A 30 13.56 -10.59 -2.11
CA ILE A 30 14.19 -10.25 -0.84
C ILE A 30 13.82 -11.23 0.28
N ALA A 31 12.95 -12.22 0.02
CA ALA A 31 12.41 -13.11 1.04
C ALA A 31 13.51 -13.93 1.77
N ASP A 32 14.61 -14.23 1.08
CA ASP A 32 15.77 -14.91 1.67
C ASP A 32 16.73 -13.95 2.41
N ASP A 33 16.60 -12.64 2.17
CA ASP A 33 17.42 -11.59 2.77
C ASP A 33 16.81 -11.03 4.08
N VAL A 34 15.54 -11.34 4.36
CA VAL A 34 14.76 -10.82 5.50
C VAL A 34 14.10 -11.94 6.32
N PRO A 35 13.81 -11.76 7.62
CA PRO A 35 14.03 -10.55 8.41
C PRO A 35 15.51 -10.34 8.75
N LEU A 36 15.94 -9.08 8.65
CA LEU A 36 17.28 -8.68 9.07
C LEU A 36 17.38 -8.68 10.60
N GLN A 37 18.55 -9.06 11.10
CA GLN A 37 18.94 -9.07 12.51
C GLN A 37 20.01 -8.00 12.75
N PRO A 38 20.19 -7.53 13.99
CA PRO A 38 21.25 -6.58 14.33
C PRO A 38 22.63 -7.01 13.81
N GLY A 39 23.35 -6.09 13.16
CA GLY A 39 24.66 -6.35 12.58
C GLY A 39 24.65 -7.08 11.22
N GLN A 40 23.49 -7.34 10.63
CA GLN A 40 23.39 -7.89 9.27
C GLN A 40 23.39 -6.81 8.18
N VAL A 41 22.91 -5.60 8.46
CA VAL A 41 22.86 -4.51 7.46
C VAL A 41 24.26 -4.17 6.95
N SER A 42 25.23 -4.06 7.87
CA SER A 42 26.63 -3.82 7.52
C SER A 42 27.31 -4.94 6.71
N ARG A 43 26.63 -6.09 6.54
CA ARG A 43 27.11 -7.25 5.77
C ARG A 43 26.38 -7.44 4.44
N LEU A 44 25.36 -6.62 4.17
CA LEU A 44 24.66 -6.66 2.90
C LEU A 44 25.62 -6.23 1.79
N ASN A 45 25.63 -6.97 0.69
CA ASN A 45 26.33 -6.55 -0.51
C ASN A 45 25.47 -5.58 -1.33
N ASP A 46 26.08 -4.91 -2.32
CA ASP A 46 25.41 -3.92 -3.16
C ASP A 46 24.16 -4.52 -3.86
N ASP A 47 24.22 -5.77 -4.34
CA ASP A 47 23.07 -6.43 -4.97
C ASP A 47 21.90 -6.65 -3.99
N GLN A 48 22.17 -6.93 -2.72
CA GLN A 48 21.14 -7.07 -1.68
C GLN A 48 20.52 -5.72 -1.34
N ILE A 49 21.35 -4.69 -1.21
CA ILE A 49 20.92 -3.31 -0.97
C ILE A 49 20.00 -2.84 -2.10
N ASP A 50 20.41 -3.04 -3.36
CA ASP A 50 19.62 -2.65 -4.53
C ASP A 50 18.26 -3.36 -4.58
N ARG A 51 18.20 -4.66 -4.21
CA ARG A 51 16.93 -5.40 -4.16
C ARG A 51 16.00 -4.88 -3.06
N LEU A 52 16.55 -4.56 -1.89
CA LEU A 52 15.81 -3.97 -0.77
C LEU A 52 15.26 -2.59 -1.16
N ASP A 53 16.08 -1.71 -1.73
CA ASP A 53 15.66 -0.38 -2.17
C ASP A 53 14.57 -0.45 -3.24
N LEU A 54 14.71 -1.38 -4.19
CA LEU A 54 13.69 -1.62 -5.21
C LEU A 54 12.37 -2.08 -4.59
N TYR A 55 12.41 -2.98 -3.62
CA TYR A 55 11.23 -3.42 -2.87
C TYR A 55 10.58 -2.27 -2.11
N LEU A 56 11.34 -1.55 -1.27
CA LEU A 56 10.85 -0.46 -0.44
C LEU A 56 10.24 0.68 -1.27
N GLY A 57 10.87 1.01 -2.40
CA GLY A 57 10.36 1.98 -3.35
C GLY A 57 9.04 1.54 -3.99
N ARG A 58 8.89 0.26 -4.34
CA ARG A 58 7.62 -0.28 -4.88
C ARG A 58 6.52 -0.36 -3.82
N PHE A 59 6.86 -0.75 -2.59
CA PHE A 59 5.94 -0.80 -1.46
C PHE A 59 5.35 0.59 -1.19
N SER A 60 6.23 1.59 -1.05
CA SER A 60 5.84 2.98 -0.81
C SER A 60 4.96 3.54 -1.94
N LYS A 61 5.31 3.24 -3.20
CA LYS A 61 4.52 3.65 -4.37
C LYS A 61 3.13 3.04 -4.38
N LEU A 62 2.99 1.74 -4.09
CA LEU A 62 1.68 1.10 -4.04
C LEU A 62 0.82 1.66 -2.90
N GLN A 63 1.39 1.85 -1.71
CA GLN A 63 0.69 2.47 -0.58
C GLN A 63 0.19 3.88 -0.93
N ASP A 64 1.05 4.73 -1.51
CA ASP A 64 0.68 6.08 -1.95
C ASP A 64 -0.42 6.05 -3.02
N PHE A 65 -0.37 5.09 -3.95
CA PHE A 65 -1.38 4.94 -4.98
C PHE A 65 -2.74 4.51 -4.40
N ILE A 66 -2.74 3.54 -3.47
CA ILE A 66 -3.96 3.10 -2.78
C ILE A 66 -4.63 4.28 -2.07
N THR A 67 -3.85 5.01 -1.27
CA THR A 67 -4.38 6.10 -0.43
C THR A 67 -4.82 7.32 -1.23
N SER A 68 -4.06 7.72 -2.25
CA SER A 68 -4.33 8.96 -2.99
C SER A 68 -5.24 8.80 -4.21
N LYS A 69 -5.24 7.62 -4.84
CA LYS A 69 -6.00 7.35 -6.07
C LYS A 69 -7.14 6.39 -5.83
N LEU A 70 -6.86 5.18 -5.34
CA LEU A 70 -7.90 4.15 -5.24
C LEU A 70 -8.99 4.51 -4.24
N PHE A 71 -8.64 4.88 -3.01
CA PHE A 71 -9.64 5.28 -2.01
C PHE A 71 -10.50 6.44 -2.52
N ARG A 72 -9.87 7.43 -3.16
CA ARG A 72 -10.61 8.55 -3.78
C ARG A 72 -11.55 8.08 -4.89
N SER A 73 -11.11 7.21 -5.79
CA SER A 73 -11.96 6.73 -6.89
C SER A 73 -13.08 5.80 -6.40
N VAL A 74 -12.84 5.01 -5.34
CA VAL A 74 -13.89 4.20 -4.67
C VAL A 74 -14.97 5.12 -4.12
N THR A 75 -14.57 6.12 -3.35
CA THR A 75 -15.48 7.08 -2.73
C THR A 75 -16.29 7.82 -3.79
N LEU A 76 -15.67 8.31 -4.86
CA LEU A 76 -16.39 8.96 -5.97
C LEU A 76 -17.34 8.02 -6.73
N ALA A 77 -16.90 6.79 -7.04
CA ALA A 77 -17.73 5.82 -7.76
C ALA A 77 -18.92 5.33 -6.92
N SER A 78 -18.79 5.33 -5.58
CA SER A 78 -19.87 4.96 -4.66
C SER A 78 -21.01 5.98 -4.59
N LEU A 79 -20.86 7.17 -5.19
CA LEU A 79 -21.82 8.28 -5.16
C LEU A 79 -22.26 8.72 -3.75
N GLU A 80 -21.58 8.27 -2.68
CA GLU A 80 -21.79 8.80 -1.33
C GLU A 80 -21.29 10.25 -1.24
N ASP A 81 -21.90 11.06 -0.36
CA ASP A 81 -21.41 12.41 -0.09
C ASP A 81 -20.04 12.35 0.61
N THR A 82 -19.05 12.93 -0.06
CA THR A 82 -17.64 12.92 0.32
C THR A 82 -17.21 14.27 0.90
N SER A 83 -18.13 15.23 1.05
CA SER A 83 -17.84 16.58 1.58
C SER A 83 -17.26 16.56 3.00
N GLN A 84 -17.43 15.44 3.71
CA GLN A 84 -16.92 15.21 5.07
C GLN A 84 -15.50 14.60 5.11
N ASP A 85 -14.96 14.12 3.98
CA ASP A 85 -13.64 13.47 3.96
C ASP A 85 -12.52 14.50 3.82
N VAL A 86 -12.22 15.20 4.91
CA VAL A 86 -11.25 16.31 4.92
C VAL A 86 -9.83 15.82 5.20
N SER A 87 -9.69 14.66 5.86
CA SER A 87 -8.39 14.08 6.24
C SER A 87 -8.22 12.63 5.77
N LEU A 88 -6.97 12.13 5.85
CA LEU A 88 -6.67 10.72 5.64
C LEU A 88 -7.43 9.82 6.62
N ILE A 89 -7.58 10.25 7.89
CA ILE A 89 -8.33 9.50 8.90
C ILE A 89 -9.79 9.35 8.50
N ASP A 90 -10.41 10.41 7.97
CA ASP A 90 -11.81 10.33 7.51
C ASP A 90 -11.94 9.38 6.32
N THR A 91 -10.98 9.42 5.39
CA THR A 91 -10.91 8.48 4.27
C THR A 91 -10.77 7.04 4.77
N LEU A 92 -9.88 6.77 5.73
CA LEU A 92 -9.68 5.43 6.29
C LEU A 92 -10.92 4.92 7.02
N ARG A 93 -11.59 5.76 7.82
CA ARG A 93 -12.87 5.43 8.48
C ARG A 93 -13.95 5.06 7.48
N ARG A 94 -14.01 5.78 6.35
CA ARG A 94 -14.93 5.43 5.27
C ARG A 94 -14.59 4.09 4.65
N MET A 95 -13.32 3.85 4.34
CA MET A 95 -12.88 2.56 3.81
C MET A 95 -13.15 1.42 4.79
N GLU A 96 -13.10 1.68 6.10
CA GLU A 96 -13.47 0.73 7.14
C GLU A 96 -14.97 0.41 7.12
N LYS A 97 -15.83 1.44 7.01
CA LYS A 97 -17.29 1.26 6.80
C LYS A 97 -17.59 0.45 5.54
N TYR A 98 -16.79 0.59 4.49
CA TYR A 98 -16.91 -0.19 3.24
C TYR A 98 -16.36 -1.62 3.36
N GLY A 99 -15.72 -1.98 4.47
CA GLY A 99 -15.06 -3.27 4.66
C GLY A 99 -13.75 -3.42 3.88
N ILE A 100 -13.21 -2.33 3.34
CA ILE A 100 -11.95 -2.29 2.58
C ILE A 100 -10.77 -2.24 3.54
N VAL A 101 -10.85 -1.38 4.55
CA VAL A 101 -9.90 -1.32 5.68
C VAL A 101 -10.49 -2.11 6.84
N GLN A 102 -9.67 -2.91 7.53
CA GLN A 102 -10.15 -3.68 8.69
C GLN A 102 -9.75 -3.05 10.02
N ASN A 103 -8.60 -2.39 10.05
CA ASN A 103 -8.10 -1.67 11.20
C ASN A 103 -7.46 -0.37 10.71
N LEU A 104 -7.93 0.75 11.25
CA LEU A 104 -7.38 2.07 10.95
C LEU A 104 -5.96 2.24 11.50
N ASP A 105 -5.65 1.65 12.65
CA ASP A 105 -4.35 1.80 13.30
C ASP A 105 -3.23 1.17 12.45
N ASP A 106 -3.45 -0.03 11.90
CA ASP A 106 -2.52 -0.67 10.96
C ASP A 106 -2.18 0.26 9.77
N TRP A 107 -3.19 0.98 9.26
CA TRP A 107 -3.01 1.92 8.15
C TRP A 107 -2.25 3.18 8.54
N LEU A 108 -2.43 3.67 9.76
CA LEU A 108 -1.63 4.77 10.30
C LEU A 108 -0.17 4.34 10.50
N GLU A 109 0.06 3.13 11.01
CA GLU A 109 1.40 2.58 11.22
C GLU A 109 2.17 2.46 9.90
N ILE A 110 1.58 1.86 8.86
CA ILE A 110 2.27 1.77 7.56
C ILE A 110 2.51 3.15 6.92
N ARG A 111 1.67 4.15 7.26
CA ARG A 111 1.85 5.52 6.77
C ARG A 111 3.05 6.19 7.42
N LEU A 112 3.26 5.98 8.71
CA LEU A 112 4.45 6.42 9.43
C LEU A 112 5.70 5.72 8.88
N LEU A 113 5.62 4.41 8.67
CA LEU A 113 6.67 3.62 8.06
C LEU A 113 7.08 4.16 6.68
N ARG A 114 6.12 4.53 5.82
CA ARG A 114 6.45 5.12 4.52
C ARG A 114 7.29 6.40 4.66
N ASN A 115 7.03 7.21 5.68
CA ASN A 115 7.78 8.44 5.91
C ASN A 115 9.20 8.15 6.40
N SER A 116 9.39 7.17 7.29
CA SER A 116 10.72 6.76 7.77
C SER A 116 11.56 6.16 6.64
N LEU A 117 10.95 5.37 5.73
CA LEU A 117 11.62 4.84 4.54
C LEU A 117 12.17 5.91 3.58
N THR A 118 11.65 7.14 3.63
CA THR A 118 12.09 8.22 2.73
C THR A 118 13.25 9.03 3.30
N HIS A 119 13.45 9.05 4.63
CA HIS A 119 14.39 9.96 5.29
C HIS A 119 15.42 9.28 6.21
N GLU A 120 15.13 8.10 6.78
CA GLU A 120 15.83 7.63 7.99
C GLU A 120 16.65 6.35 7.83
N TYR A 121 16.63 5.68 6.66
CA TYR A 121 17.37 4.41 6.48
C TYR A 121 18.91 4.56 6.32
N LEU A 122 19.48 5.75 6.51
CA LEU A 122 20.93 5.98 6.34
C LEU A 122 21.65 6.41 7.62
N THR A 123 20.94 6.61 8.73
CA THR A 123 21.54 7.22 9.94
C THR A 123 21.63 6.29 11.15
N ASP A 124 20.81 5.25 11.22
CA ASP A 124 20.82 4.28 12.33
C ASP A 124 20.53 2.85 11.83
N GLU A 125 21.47 1.93 12.01
CA GLU A 125 21.35 0.52 11.61
C GLU A 125 20.12 -0.15 12.22
N ALA A 126 19.78 0.16 13.49
CA ALA A 126 18.62 -0.43 14.15
C ALA A 126 17.31 0.04 13.48
N ALA A 127 17.20 1.33 13.20
CA ALA A 127 16.04 1.91 12.51
C ALA A 127 15.89 1.36 11.08
N VAL A 128 17.00 1.13 10.38
CA VAL A 128 17.00 0.50 9.05
C VAL A 128 16.40 -0.90 9.09
N ILE A 129 16.88 -1.73 10.02
CA ILE A 129 16.40 -3.11 10.20
C ILE A 129 14.92 -3.11 10.52
N GLU A 130 14.50 -2.28 11.48
CA GLU A 130 13.11 -2.17 11.90
C GLU A 130 12.21 -1.78 10.73
N ASN A 131 12.58 -0.75 9.97
CA ASN A 131 11.80 -0.28 8.83
C ASN A 131 11.73 -1.33 7.70
N ILE A 132 12.84 -2.00 7.36
CA ILE A 132 12.84 -3.06 6.33
C ILE A 132 11.93 -4.21 6.74
N ASN A 133 12.08 -4.70 7.97
CA ASN A 133 11.29 -5.82 8.48
C ASN A 133 9.81 -5.46 8.61
N ALA A 134 9.51 -4.24 9.05
CA ALA A 134 8.14 -3.73 9.12
C ALA A 134 7.51 -3.63 7.73
N ALA A 135 8.25 -3.14 6.73
CA ALA A 135 7.76 -3.06 5.35
C ALA A 135 7.54 -4.45 4.74
N PHE A 136 8.42 -5.41 5.04
CA PHE A 136 8.25 -6.80 4.61
C PHE A 136 6.99 -7.44 5.22
N THR A 137 6.79 -7.26 6.53
CA THR A 137 5.62 -7.78 7.26
C THR A 137 4.31 -7.11 6.79
N SER A 138 4.35 -5.81 6.51
CA SER A 138 3.19 -5.02 6.08
C SER A 138 2.76 -5.26 4.63
N TYR A 139 3.51 -6.06 3.86
CA TYR A 139 3.16 -6.42 2.48
C TYR A 139 1.73 -6.97 2.37
N GLU A 140 1.37 -7.89 3.28
CA GLU A 140 0.06 -8.53 3.29
C GLU A 140 -1.09 -7.54 3.48
N LEU A 141 -0.88 -6.47 4.26
CA LEU A 141 -1.90 -5.43 4.46
C LEU A 141 -2.24 -4.71 3.15
N LEU A 142 -1.23 -4.34 2.34
CA LEU A 142 -1.47 -3.70 1.04
C LEU A 142 -2.15 -4.65 0.06
N THR A 143 -1.69 -5.90 0.00
CA THR A 143 -2.24 -6.95 -0.87
C THR A 143 -3.71 -7.23 -0.51
N ALA A 144 -4.01 -7.44 0.76
CA ALA A 144 -5.36 -7.70 1.24
C ALA A 144 -6.29 -6.49 1.02
N THR A 145 -5.79 -5.27 1.22
CA THR A 145 -6.60 -4.07 0.98
C THR A 145 -6.92 -3.91 -0.51
N LEU A 146 -5.94 -4.12 -1.40
CA LEU A 146 -6.19 -4.08 -2.85
C LEU A 146 -7.24 -5.12 -3.27
N ALA A 147 -7.14 -6.35 -2.74
CA ALA A 147 -8.12 -7.40 -3.00
C ALA A 147 -9.52 -7.01 -2.53
N ARG A 148 -9.65 -6.35 -1.37
CA ARG A 148 -10.95 -5.86 -0.88
C ARG A 148 -11.52 -4.72 -1.71
N ILE A 149 -10.67 -3.83 -2.24
CA ILE A 149 -11.12 -2.78 -3.18
C ILE A 149 -11.69 -3.44 -4.45
N GLN A 150 -11.01 -4.45 -4.99
CA GLN A 150 -11.49 -5.21 -6.15
C GLN A 150 -12.83 -5.88 -5.86
N GLN A 151 -12.95 -6.58 -4.73
CA GLN A 151 -14.21 -7.21 -4.31
C GLN A 151 -15.34 -6.19 -4.11
N TYR A 152 -15.04 -5.03 -3.51
CA TYR A 152 -16.00 -3.96 -3.34
C TYR A 152 -16.48 -3.41 -4.69
N TYR A 153 -15.55 -3.20 -5.63
CA TYR A 153 -15.86 -2.78 -7.00
C TYR A 153 -16.81 -3.76 -7.68
N GLU A 154 -16.48 -5.05 -7.68
CA GLU A 154 -17.29 -6.10 -8.30
C GLU A 154 -18.67 -6.20 -7.65
N LYS A 155 -18.76 -6.14 -6.32
CA LYS A 155 -20.02 -6.36 -5.62
C LYS A 155 -20.95 -5.14 -5.61
N HIS A 156 -20.41 -3.93 -5.55
CA HIS A 156 -21.19 -2.72 -5.24
C HIS A 156 -21.16 -1.67 -6.34
N ILE A 157 -20.17 -1.69 -7.23
CA ILE A 157 -20.02 -0.67 -8.28
C ILE A 157 -20.35 -1.25 -9.66
N ALA A 158 -19.89 -2.46 -9.98
CA ALA A 158 -20.09 -3.13 -11.25
C ALA A 158 -20.57 -4.59 -11.08
N PRO A 159 -21.75 -4.82 -10.45
CA PRO A 159 -22.25 -6.18 -10.15
C PRO A 159 -22.66 -7.01 -11.37
N ASP A 160 -22.85 -6.36 -12.52
CA ASP A 160 -23.28 -7.00 -13.78
C ASP A 160 -22.17 -6.99 -14.87
N GLY A 161 -20.92 -6.75 -14.46
CA GLY A 161 -19.73 -6.75 -15.33
C GLY A 161 -19.21 -8.14 -15.67
#